data_AF-A0A7C4QFB6-F1
#
_entry.id   AF-A0A7C4QFB6-F1
#
_cell.length_a   1.000
_cell.length_b   1.000
_cell.length_c   1.000
_cell.angle_alpha   90.00
_cell.angle_beta   90.00
_cell.angle_gamma   90.00
#
_symmetry.space_group_name_H-M   'P 1'
#
loop_
_entity.id
_entity.type
_entity.pdbx_description
1 polymer ?
#
loop_
_entity_poly.entity_id
_entity_poly.type
_entity_poly.pdbx_seq_one_letter_code
_entity_poly.pdbx_strand_id
1 'polypeptide(L)'
;AAVASMAFGEPVAVVDGNMRRVLARLFAVENLKNRWLRETAQALLEPADPGTWNQALMELGSLLCTPKDPGCGQCPVARFCAGRTDPERYPAPQKRTQRAVEAVVLVLWDKNGVFLERREGGLLGGLWGVPLAEGPKVLQKLLSRFGLDRAEYVRQVRHAFTHKRLSVDVYTAFWEGNGEDPRSRPLSVLDRKILRLFAQRHVGN
;
A
#
# COMPACT_ATOMS: atom_id res chain seq x y z
N ALA A 1 -14.40 -16.15 -4.19
CA ALA A 1 -15.60 -15.29 -4.12
C ALA A 1 -15.82 -14.50 -5.41
N ALA A 2 -14.98 -13.52 -5.76
CA ALA A 2 -15.25 -12.68 -6.94
C ALA A 2 -15.18 -13.49 -8.25
N VAL A 3 -14.07 -14.20 -8.47
CA VAL A 3 -13.92 -15.10 -9.62
C VAL A 3 -15.01 -16.17 -9.63
N ALA A 4 -15.20 -16.87 -8.51
CA ALA A 4 -16.21 -17.91 -8.32
C ALA A 4 -17.64 -17.46 -8.69
N SER A 5 -18.11 -16.32 -8.16
CA SER A 5 -19.47 -15.84 -8.42
C SER A 5 -19.65 -15.22 -9.80
N MET A 6 -18.66 -14.46 -10.29
CA MET A 6 -18.79 -13.72 -11.55
C MET A 6 -18.49 -14.59 -12.77
N ALA A 7 -17.50 -15.48 -12.70
CA ALA A 7 -17.10 -16.31 -13.83
C ALA A 7 -17.78 -17.68 -13.83
N PHE A 8 -18.09 -18.21 -12.64
CA PHE A 8 -18.59 -19.58 -12.48
C PHE A 8 -19.99 -19.66 -11.85
N GLY A 9 -20.62 -18.52 -11.55
CA GLY A 9 -21.98 -18.48 -10.99
C GLY A 9 -22.10 -19.07 -9.59
N GLU A 10 -20.99 -19.27 -8.86
CA GLU A 10 -21.05 -19.83 -7.52
C GLU A 10 -21.74 -18.85 -6.55
N PRO A 11 -22.68 -19.31 -5.71
CA PRO A 11 -23.43 -18.46 -4.79
C PRO A 11 -22.62 -18.09 -3.55
N VAL A 12 -21.54 -17.33 -3.76
CA VAL A 12 -20.63 -16.85 -2.72
C VAL A 12 -20.50 -15.33 -2.75
N ALA A 13 -20.77 -14.69 -1.62
CA ALA A 13 -20.68 -13.24 -1.51
C ALA A 13 -19.22 -12.74 -1.48
N VAL A 14 -18.97 -11.60 -2.15
CA VAL A 14 -17.66 -10.94 -2.22
C VAL A 14 -17.56 -9.87 -1.15
N VAL A 15 -16.67 -10.06 -0.18
CA VAL A 15 -16.45 -9.04 0.86
C VAL A 15 -15.17 -8.25 0.58
N ASP A 16 -15.32 -7.00 0.17
CA ASP A 16 -14.24 -6.03 -0.04
C ASP A 16 -14.40 -4.76 0.83
N GLY A 17 -13.57 -3.75 0.60
CA GLY A 17 -13.64 -2.49 1.34
C GLY A 17 -14.90 -1.67 1.05
N ASN A 18 -15.48 -1.80 -0.14
CA ASN A 18 -16.70 -1.12 -0.55
C ASN A 18 -17.93 -1.76 0.08
N MET A 19 -18.05 -3.09 -0.03
CA MET A 19 -19.13 -3.84 0.58
C MET A 19 -19.12 -3.71 2.11
N ARG A 20 -17.94 -3.73 2.74
CA ARG A 20 -17.81 -3.43 4.18
C ARG A 20 -18.52 -2.13 4.55
N ARG A 21 -18.28 -1.07 3.79
CA ARG A 21 -18.85 0.26 4.06
C ARG A 21 -20.35 0.31 3.78
N VAL A 22 -20.79 -0.28 2.67
CA VAL A 22 -22.21 -0.38 2.33
C VAL A 22 -22.98 -1.11 3.43
N LEU A 23 -22.51 -2.30 3.85
CA LEU A 23 -23.18 -3.09 4.88
C LEU A 23 -23.10 -2.44 6.26
N ALA A 24 -21.97 -1.83 6.61
CA ALA A 24 -21.86 -1.05 7.85
C ALA A 24 -22.92 0.05 7.93
N ARG A 25 -23.12 0.81 6.84
CA ARG A 25 -24.12 1.89 6.78
C ARG A 25 -25.54 1.35 6.73
N LEU A 26 -25.79 0.32 5.91
CA LEU A 26 -27.10 -0.31 5.78
C LEU A 26 -27.67 -0.73 7.14
N PHE A 27 -26.81 -1.31 7.99
CA PHE A 27 -27.18 -1.81 9.33
C PHE A 27 -26.75 -0.90 10.49
N ALA A 28 -26.23 0.30 10.24
CA ALA A 28 -25.72 1.23 11.27
C ALA A 28 -24.72 0.58 12.26
N VAL A 29 -23.74 -0.17 11.74
CA VAL A 29 -22.71 -0.89 12.52
C VAL A 29 -21.37 -0.15 12.47
N GLU A 30 -20.92 0.37 13.61
CA GLU A 30 -19.63 1.06 13.70
C GLU A 30 -18.44 0.10 13.64
N ASN A 31 -18.52 -0.99 14.41
CA ASN A 31 -17.41 -1.91 14.62
C ASN A 31 -17.75 -3.31 14.07
N LEU A 32 -17.40 -3.54 12.81
CA LEU A 32 -17.68 -4.83 12.17
C LEU A 32 -16.69 -5.91 12.62
N LYS A 33 -17.23 -7.10 12.92
CA LYS A 33 -16.43 -8.34 12.94
C LYS A 33 -16.40 -8.92 11.53
N ASN A 34 -15.26 -9.45 11.09
CA ASN A 34 -15.13 -10.08 9.76
C ASN A 34 -16.14 -11.23 9.57
N ARG A 35 -16.48 -11.95 10.66
CA ARG A 35 -17.50 -13.00 10.64
C ARG A 35 -18.89 -12.43 10.29
N TRP A 36 -19.34 -11.42 11.06
CA TRP A 36 -20.62 -10.73 10.80
C TRP A 36 -20.70 -10.25 9.35
N LEU A 37 -19.63 -9.61 8.87
CA LEU A 37 -19.61 -9.06 7.51
C LEU A 37 -19.80 -10.15 6.44
N ARG A 38 -19.17 -11.32 6.60
CA ARG A 38 -19.32 -12.45 5.67
C ARG A 38 -20.71 -13.08 5.76
N GLU A 39 -21.20 -13.31 6.97
CA GLU A 39 -22.52 -13.90 7.19
C GLU A 39 -23.64 -12.99 6.67
N THR A 40 -23.56 -11.68 6.93
CA THR A 40 -24.53 -10.70 6.42
C THR A 40 -24.46 -10.57 4.90
N ALA A 41 -23.27 -10.52 4.31
CA ALA A 41 -23.13 -10.47 2.85
C ALA A 41 -23.72 -11.73 2.21
N GLN A 42 -23.42 -12.92 2.76
CA GLN A 42 -23.94 -14.18 2.26
C GLN A 42 -25.47 -14.30 2.41
N ALA A 43 -26.03 -13.78 3.51
CA ALA A 43 -27.47 -13.81 3.74
C ALA A 43 -28.27 -12.88 2.81
N LEU A 44 -27.65 -11.83 2.28
CA LEU A 44 -28.28 -10.88 1.35
C LEU A 44 -28.05 -11.23 -0.12
N LEU A 45 -27.15 -12.18 -0.41
CA LEU A 45 -26.78 -12.59 -1.76
C LEU A 45 -28.01 -13.11 -2.52
N GLU A 46 -28.17 -12.69 -3.77
CA GLU A 46 -29.10 -13.32 -4.71
C GLU A 46 -28.46 -14.61 -5.26
N PRO A 47 -28.90 -15.82 -4.84
CA PRO A 47 -28.23 -17.05 -5.22
C PRO A 47 -28.43 -17.43 -6.69
N ALA A 48 -29.50 -16.93 -7.33
CA ALA A 48 -29.76 -17.18 -8.74
C ALA A 48 -28.88 -16.34 -9.68
N ASP A 49 -28.37 -15.20 -9.19
CA ASP A 49 -27.45 -14.32 -9.94
C ASP A 49 -26.41 -13.67 -9.02
N PRO A 50 -25.50 -14.48 -8.45
CA PRO A 50 -24.55 -14.01 -7.44
C PRO A 50 -23.49 -13.08 -8.03
N GLY A 51 -23.15 -13.27 -9.31
CA GLY A 51 -22.20 -12.43 -10.04
C GLY A 51 -22.69 -11.00 -10.16
N THR A 52 -23.89 -10.79 -10.71
CA THR A 52 -24.49 -9.46 -10.86
C THR A 52 -24.75 -8.82 -9.51
N TRP A 53 -25.21 -9.58 -8.51
CA TRP A 53 -25.42 -9.04 -7.17
C TRP A 53 -24.13 -8.51 -6.54
N ASN A 54 -23.03 -9.27 -6.63
CA ASN A 54 -21.73 -8.86 -6.11
C ASN A 54 -21.23 -7.60 -6.83
N GLN A 55 -21.35 -7.56 -8.16
CA GLN A 55 -20.97 -6.38 -8.94
C GLN A 55 -21.82 -5.15 -8.56
N ALA A 56 -23.13 -5.32 -8.44
CA ALA A 56 -24.05 -4.23 -8.09
C ALA A 56 -23.72 -3.62 -6.72
N LEU A 57 -23.40 -4.44 -5.71
CA LEU A 57 -23.00 -3.91 -4.40
C LEU A 57 -21.60 -3.29 -4.39
N MET A 58 -20.65 -3.85 -5.14
CA MET A 58 -19.33 -3.24 -5.30
C MET A 58 -19.46 -1.86 -5.97
N GLU A 59 -20.26 -1.76 -7.03
CA GLU A 59 -20.50 -0.54 -7.79
C GLU A 59 -21.26 0.50 -6.97
N LEU A 60 -22.29 0.09 -6.23
CA LEU A 60 -22.98 0.94 -5.27
C LEU A 60 -22.00 1.57 -4.27
N GLY A 61 -21.08 0.76 -3.74
CA GLY A 61 -20.02 1.23 -2.85
C GLY A 61 -19.08 2.22 -3.55
N SER A 62 -18.66 1.92 -4.77
CA SER A 62 -17.72 2.76 -5.54
C SER A 62 -18.32 4.12 -5.94
N LEU A 63 -19.55 4.14 -6.44
CA LEU A 63 -20.14 5.32 -7.09
C LEU A 63 -21.00 6.20 -6.18
N LEU A 64 -21.80 5.60 -5.29
CA LEU A 64 -22.81 6.34 -4.51
C LEU A 64 -22.52 6.31 -3.01
N CYS A 65 -22.28 5.14 -2.46
CA CYS A 65 -21.99 4.96 -1.05
C CYS A 65 -20.48 5.17 -0.81
N THR A 66 -19.94 6.33 -1.20
CA THR A 66 -18.51 6.69 -1.13
C THR A 66 -18.04 6.95 0.32
N PRO A 67 -16.73 6.88 0.62
CA PRO A 67 -16.22 7.12 1.97
C PRO A 67 -16.60 8.49 2.55
N LYS A 68 -16.60 9.54 1.72
CA LYS A 68 -17.00 10.91 2.04
C LYS A 68 -18.11 11.37 1.10
N ASP A 69 -19.00 12.22 1.60
CA ASP A 69 -20.10 12.83 0.87
C ASP A 69 -20.93 11.81 0.06
N PRO A 70 -21.44 10.73 0.68
CA PRO A 70 -22.17 9.70 -0.06
C PRO A 70 -23.45 10.25 -0.67
N GLY A 71 -23.73 9.83 -1.91
CA GLY A 71 -24.92 10.18 -2.68
C GLY A 71 -26.20 9.51 -2.18
N CYS A 72 -26.52 9.63 -0.88
CA CYS A 72 -27.65 8.97 -0.24
C CYS A 72 -29.00 9.34 -0.88
N GLY A 73 -29.14 10.55 -1.44
CA GLY A 73 -30.37 10.96 -2.15
C GLY A 73 -30.64 10.20 -3.45
N GLN A 74 -29.60 9.65 -4.09
CA GLN A 74 -29.69 8.86 -5.32
C GLN A 74 -29.48 7.35 -5.06
N CYS A 75 -29.24 6.96 -3.81
CA CYS A 75 -28.94 5.59 -3.46
C CYS A 75 -30.19 4.71 -3.58
N PRO A 76 -30.17 3.65 -4.42
CA PRO A 76 -31.36 2.82 -4.70
C PRO A 76 -31.86 2.05 -3.47
N VAL A 77 -31.00 1.88 -2.47
CA VAL A 77 -31.32 1.18 -1.21
C VAL A 77 -31.45 2.13 -0.02
N ALA A 78 -31.52 3.46 -0.24
CA ALA A 78 -31.55 4.46 0.82
C ALA A 78 -32.69 4.26 1.83
N ARG A 79 -33.85 3.78 1.36
CA ARG A 79 -35.02 3.50 2.24
C ARG A 79 -34.76 2.38 3.24
N PHE A 80 -33.81 1.49 2.97
CA PHE A 80 -33.44 0.36 3.82
C PHE A 80 -32.21 0.66 4.70
N CYS A 81 -31.58 1.83 4.53
CA CYS A 81 -30.31 2.16 5.16
C CYS A 81 -30.51 2.85 6.51
N ALA A 82 -30.24 2.12 7.59
CA ALA A 82 -30.34 2.64 8.96
C ALA A 82 -29.35 3.78 9.22
N GLY A 83 -28.17 3.74 8.61
CA GLY A 83 -27.13 4.77 8.75
C GLY A 83 -27.28 5.97 7.82
N ARG A 84 -28.36 6.09 7.03
CA ARG A 84 -28.47 7.13 5.98
C ARG A 84 -28.43 8.58 6.49
N THR A 85 -28.80 8.81 7.76
CA THR A 85 -28.83 10.15 8.38
C THR A 85 -27.45 10.61 8.83
N ASP A 86 -26.56 9.66 9.12
CA ASP A 86 -25.17 9.92 9.50
C ASP A 86 -24.26 8.82 8.91
N PRO A 87 -24.12 8.78 7.57
CA PRO A 87 -23.48 7.66 6.89
C PRO A 87 -21.97 7.64 7.11
N GLU A 88 -21.34 8.77 7.39
CA GLU A 88 -19.89 8.85 7.63
C GLU A 88 -19.46 8.31 8.99
N ARG A 89 -20.41 8.22 9.94
CA ARG A 89 -20.20 7.52 11.22
C ARG A 89 -19.95 6.02 11.04
N TYR A 90 -20.41 5.43 9.94
CA TYR A 90 -20.36 3.98 9.71
C TYR A 90 -19.51 3.61 8.47
N PRO A 91 -18.57 2.66 8.59
CA PRO A 91 -18.04 2.13 9.84
C PRO A 91 -17.13 3.15 10.53
N ALA A 92 -16.89 2.95 11.83
CA ALA A 92 -15.93 3.77 12.54
C ALA A 92 -14.54 3.64 11.90
N PRO A 93 -13.77 4.74 11.77
CA PRO A 93 -12.42 4.69 11.24
C PRO A 93 -11.54 3.74 12.05
N GLN A 94 -10.96 2.74 11.39
CA GLN A 94 -9.95 1.90 12.04
C GLN A 94 -8.65 2.68 12.20
N LYS A 95 -8.22 2.90 13.45
CA LYS A 95 -6.88 3.43 13.74
C LYS A 95 -5.85 2.43 13.23
N ARG A 96 -5.14 2.78 12.17
CA ARG A 96 -3.99 2.00 11.68
C ARG A 96 -2.75 2.44 12.45
N THR A 97 -2.26 1.59 13.35
CA THR A 97 -0.96 1.79 13.96
C THR A 97 0.12 1.50 12.92
N GLN A 98 0.94 2.51 12.62
CA GLN A 98 2.12 2.35 11.77
C GLN A 98 3.35 2.32 12.68
N ARG A 99 4.12 1.24 12.61
CA ARG A 99 5.39 1.17 13.32
C ARG A 99 6.38 2.14 12.67
N ALA A 100 6.93 3.06 13.45
CA ALA A 100 8.05 3.89 13.01
C ALA A 100 9.32 3.04 13.00
N VAL A 101 10.06 3.07 11.89
CA VAL A 101 11.31 2.33 11.72
C VAL A 101 12.34 3.24 11.08
N GLU A 102 13.51 3.32 11.70
CA GLU A 102 14.69 3.95 11.13
C GLU A 102 15.35 3.00 10.14
N ALA A 103 15.88 3.56 9.05
CA ALA A 103 16.63 2.81 8.06
C ALA A 103 17.73 3.68 7.45
N VAL A 104 18.73 3.03 6.89
CA VAL A 104 19.80 3.67 6.13
C VAL A 104 19.79 3.09 4.73
N VAL A 105 19.98 3.97 3.75
CA VAL A 105 20.24 3.59 2.36
C VAL A 105 21.61 4.11 1.95
N LEU A 106 22.33 3.27 1.20
CA LEU A 106 23.62 3.63 0.61
C LEU A 106 23.51 3.61 -0.92
N VAL A 107 23.58 4.78 -1.55
CA VAL A 107 23.60 4.95 -3.00
C VAL A 107 25.05 4.84 -3.47
N LEU A 108 25.42 3.66 -3.95
CA LEU A 108 26.72 3.38 -4.53
C LEU A 108 26.69 3.68 -6.02
N TRP A 109 27.67 4.42 -6.51
CA TRP A 109 27.71 4.83 -7.92
C TRP A 109 29.13 4.76 -8.50
N ASP A 110 29.19 4.57 -9.81
CA ASP A 110 30.39 4.62 -10.62
C ASP A 110 30.11 5.35 -11.95
N LYS A 111 31.02 5.24 -12.92
CA LYS A 111 30.87 5.81 -14.26
C LYS A 111 29.75 5.16 -15.10
N ASN A 112 29.31 3.95 -14.75
CA ASN A 112 28.32 3.17 -15.49
C ASN A 112 26.89 3.37 -14.92
N GLY A 113 26.78 3.80 -13.67
CA GLY A 113 25.50 4.13 -13.06
C GLY A 113 25.49 3.89 -11.55
N VAL A 114 24.38 3.33 -11.06
CA VAL A 114 24.21 3.01 -9.63
C VAL A 114 24.18 1.51 -9.41
N PHE A 115 24.76 1.04 -8.32
CA PHE A 115 24.63 -0.35 -7.94
C PHE A 115 23.20 -0.63 -7.45
N LEU A 116 22.62 -1.70 -7.97
CA LEU A 116 21.31 -2.19 -7.58
C LEU A 116 21.39 -3.66 -7.18
N GLU A 117 20.59 -4.03 -6.20
CA GLU A 117 20.44 -5.42 -5.78
C GLU A 117 18.96 -5.81 -5.74
N ARG A 118 18.69 -7.08 -6.09
CA ARG A 118 17.36 -7.65 -5.94
C ARG A 118 17.13 -7.95 -4.46
N ARG A 119 16.07 -7.38 -3.90
CA ARG A 119 15.72 -7.56 -2.48
C ARG A 119 15.11 -8.94 -2.27
N GLU A 120 15.58 -9.63 -1.24
CA GLU A 120 15.00 -10.88 -0.76
C GLU A 120 14.00 -10.64 0.38
N GLY A 121 13.15 -11.63 0.67
CA GLY A 121 12.20 -11.60 1.79
C GLY A 121 10.88 -10.91 1.47
N GLY A 122 10.19 -10.40 2.49
CA GLY A 122 8.82 -9.92 2.40
C GLY A 122 8.68 -8.52 1.79
N LEU A 123 8.85 -7.47 2.62
CA LEU A 123 8.62 -6.08 2.20
C LEU A 123 9.58 -5.68 1.08
N LEU A 124 9.05 -5.35 -0.10
CA LEU A 124 9.79 -5.06 -1.35
C LEU A 124 10.53 -6.27 -1.95
N GLY A 125 10.26 -7.50 -1.50
CA GLY A 125 10.84 -8.72 -2.05
C GLY A 125 10.62 -8.84 -3.56
N GLY A 126 11.66 -9.26 -4.28
CA GLY A 126 11.63 -9.46 -5.73
C GLY A 126 11.85 -8.20 -6.56
N LEU A 127 11.73 -7.00 -5.97
CA LEU A 127 12.07 -5.73 -6.61
C LEU A 127 13.58 -5.44 -6.51
N TRP A 128 14.06 -4.58 -7.40
CA TRP A 128 15.41 -4.04 -7.34
C TRP A 128 15.43 -2.75 -6.52
N GLY A 129 16.57 -2.48 -5.89
CA GLY A 129 16.78 -1.24 -5.14
C GLY A 129 18.23 -1.03 -4.76
N VAL A 130 18.49 0.14 -4.19
CA VAL A 130 19.79 0.45 -3.59
C VAL A 130 19.92 -0.27 -2.24
N PRO A 131 21.15 -0.61 -1.81
CA PRO A 131 21.39 -1.25 -0.52
C PRO A 131 20.70 -0.51 0.62
N LEU A 132 19.88 -1.24 1.38
CA LEU A 132 19.06 -0.72 2.47
C LEU A 132 19.20 -1.63 3.68
N ALA A 133 19.41 -1.03 4.85
CA ALA A 133 19.35 -1.72 6.13
C ALA A 133 18.38 -1.00 7.06
N GLU A 134 17.61 -1.77 7.82
CA GLU A 134 16.66 -1.24 8.80
C GLU A 134 17.19 -1.45 10.22
N GLY A 135 16.93 -0.48 11.07
CA GLY A 135 17.35 -0.47 12.47
C GLY A 135 18.23 0.73 12.80
N PRO A 136 18.44 0.99 14.10
CA PRO A 136 19.32 2.07 14.53
C PRO A 136 20.78 1.74 14.20
N LYS A 137 21.56 2.76 13.83
CA LYS A 137 23.03 2.68 13.66
C LYS A 137 23.51 1.61 12.63
N VAL A 138 22.68 1.29 11.63
CA VAL A 138 23.00 0.26 10.62
C VAL A 138 23.90 0.74 9.48
N LEU A 139 24.29 2.02 9.45
CA LEU A 139 25.22 2.56 8.45
C LEU A 139 26.53 1.78 8.41
N GLN A 140 27.15 1.50 9.56
CA GLN A 140 28.44 0.81 9.60
C GLN A 140 28.35 -0.60 9.02
N LYS A 141 27.25 -1.29 9.26
CA LYS A 141 27.00 -2.61 8.66
C LYS A 141 26.93 -2.54 7.13
N LEU A 142 26.30 -1.50 6.57
CA LEU A 142 26.28 -1.29 5.13
C LEU A 142 27.68 -0.95 4.59
N LEU A 143 28.39 -0.04 5.25
CA LEU A 143 29.75 0.34 4.85
C LEU A 143 30.70 -0.86 4.81
N SER A 144 30.72 -1.68 5.88
CA SER A 144 31.55 -2.89 5.93
C SER A 144 31.17 -3.92 4.86
N ARG A 145 29.89 -4.04 4.49
CA ARG A 145 29.44 -4.95 3.42
C ARG A 145 30.05 -4.63 2.06
N PHE A 146 30.33 -3.35 1.80
CA PHE A 146 30.89 -2.88 0.54
C PHE A 146 32.36 -2.46 0.63
N GLY A 147 33.02 -2.71 1.77
CA GLY A 147 34.43 -2.37 1.96
C GLY A 147 34.71 -0.87 1.97
N LEU A 148 33.78 -0.07 2.48
CA LEU A 148 33.88 1.40 2.52
C LEU A 148 34.17 1.88 3.95
N ASP A 149 35.05 2.87 4.08
CA ASP A 149 35.33 3.50 5.39
C ASP A 149 34.34 4.63 5.71
N ARG A 150 33.85 5.31 4.67
CA ARG A 150 32.97 6.48 4.79
C ARG A 150 31.98 6.58 3.63
N ALA A 151 30.85 7.23 3.90
CA ALA A 151 29.91 7.67 2.88
C ALA A 151 29.42 9.08 3.21
N GLU A 152 29.07 9.83 2.18
CA GLU A 152 28.57 11.20 2.31
C GLU A 152 27.08 11.20 2.64
N TYR A 153 26.69 11.94 3.68
CA TYR A 153 25.27 12.11 3.99
C TYR A 153 24.59 13.03 2.98
N VAL A 154 23.45 12.59 2.47
CA VAL A 154 22.64 13.35 1.51
C VAL A 154 21.51 14.08 2.23
N ARG A 155 20.57 13.32 2.81
CA ARG A 155 19.37 13.81 3.53
C ARG A 155 18.55 12.64 4.08
N GLN A 156 17.60 12.97 4.94
CA GLN A 156 16.56 12.04 5.37
C GLN A 156 15.36 12.05 4.40
N VAL A 157 14.78 10.88 4.16
CA VAL A 157 13.57 10.67 3.37
C VAL A 157 12.55 9.89 4.20
N ARG A 158 11.32 10.41 4.28
CA ARG A 158 10.19 9.69 4.85
C ARG A 158 9.43 8.92 3.78
N HIS A 159 9.03 7.69 4.08
CA HIS A 159 8.19 6.86 3.23
C HIS A 159 7.24 6.01 4.07
N ALA A 160 5.97 5.94 3.67
CA ALA A 160 4.95 5.22 4.41
C ALA A 160 4.45 4.02 3.62
N PHE A 161 4.44 2.86 4.27
CA PHE A 161 3.73 1.65 3.89
C PHE A 161 2.48 1.50 4.76
N THR A 162 1.60 0.56 4.41
CA THR A 162 0.35 0.31 5.15
C THR A 162 0.58 0.10 6.65
N HIS A 163 1.60 -0.69 7.04
CA HIS A 163 1.87 -1.06 8.44
C HIS A 163 3.13 -0.42 9.03
N LYS A 164 3.87 0.35 8.24
CA LYS A 164 5.22 0.79 8.59
C LYS A 164 5.51 2.18 8.03
N ARG A 165 6.17 3.01 8.81
CA ARG A 165 6.68 4.31 8.36
C ARG A 165 8.20 4.31 8.49
N LEU A 166 8.88 4.46 7.38
CA LEU A 166 10.33 4.58 7.32
C LEU A 166 10.77 6.03 7.42
N SER A 167 11.73 6.28 8.31
CA SER A 167 12.64 7.42 8.24
C SER A 167 13.97 6.89 7.72
N VAL A 168 14.32 7.26 6.49
CA VAL A 168 15.47 6.70 5.76
C VAL A 168 16.55 7.77 5.64
N ASP A 169 17.69 7.56 6.28
CA ASP A 169 18.87 8.38 6.04
C ASP A 169 19.59 7.90 4.78
N VAL A 170 19.76 8.80 3.82
CA VAL A 170 20.38 8.51 2.53
C VAL A 170 21.84 8.95 2.57
N TYR A 171 22.72 7.99 2.28
CA TYR A 171 24.15 8.22 2.09
C TYR A 171 24.56 7.87 0.66
N THR A 172 25.67 8.41 0.19
CA THR A 172 26.25 8.06 -1.10
C THR A 172 27.75 7.87 -1.02
N ALA A 173 28.29 6.99 -1.88
CA ALA A 173 29.72 6.78 -2.02
C ALA A 173 30.03 6.35 -3.45
N PHE A 174 31.18 6.79 -3.96
CA PHE A 174 31.76 6.21 -5.17
C PHE A 174 32.23 4.78 -4.86
N TRP A 175 31.89 3.82 -5.72
CA TRP A 175 32.22 2.42 -5.53
C TRP A 175 32.27 1.68 -6.87
N GLU A 176 33.45 1.15 -7.22
CA GLU A 176 33.68 0.42 -8.46
C GLU A 176 33.16 -1.02 -8.34
N GLY A 177 31.86 -1.24 -8.58
CA GLY A 177 31.29 -2.58 -8.46
C GLY A 177 30.04 -2.84 -9.29
N ASN A 178 30.11 -2.46 -10.58
CA ASN A 178 29.08 -2.68 -11.60
C ASN A 178 27.83 -1.82 -11.39
N GLY A 179 27.98 -0.50 -11.47
CA GLY A 179 26.82 0.38 -11.62
C GLY A 179 26.06 0.09 -12.92
N GLU A 180 24.74 0.24 -12.88
CA GLU A 180 23.85 0.12 -14.04
C GLU A 180 22.86 1.30 -14.12
N ASP A 181 22.24 1.52 -15.28
CA ASP A 181 21.16 2.49 -15.41
C ASP A 181 19.95 2.03 -14.59
N PRO A 182 19.51 2.81 -13.57
CA PRO A 182 18.41 2.39 -12.71
C PRO A 182 17.05 2.28 -13.41
N ARG A 183 16.91 2.81 -14.63
CA ARG A 183 15.70 2.64 -15.46
C ARG A 183 15.59 1.24 -16.07
N SER A 184 16.68 0.47 -16.07
CA SER A 184 16.71 -0.90 -16.61
C SER A 184 16.05 -1.94 -15.69
N ARG A 185 15.71 -1.57 -14.44
CA ARG A 185 15.19 -2.49 -13.43
C ARG A 185 13.81 -2.06 -12.87
N PRO A 186 12.97 -3.02 -12.43
CA PRO A 186 11.74 -2.71 -11.71
C PRO A 186 12.06 -2.28 -10.28
N LEU A 187 12.06 -0.96 -10.06
CA LEU A 187 12.36 -0.32 -8.78
C LEU A 187 11.11 -0.04 -7.94
N SER A 188 11.26 -0.10 -6.62
CA SER A 188 10.22 0.38 -5.71
C SER A 188 9.98 1.89 -5.83
N VAL A 189 8.83 2.37 -5.33
CA VAL A 189 8.55 3.82 -5.26
C VAL A 189 9.55 4.52 -4.33
N LEU A 190 10.01 3.85 -3.26
CA LEU A 190 11.02 4.36 -2.36
C LEU A 190 12.37 4.55 -3.08
N ASP A 191 12.84 3.53 -3.79
CA ASP A 191 14.13 3.58 -4.49
C ASP A 191 14.13 4.65 -5.59
N ARG A 192 13.04 4.75 -6.39
CA ARG A 192 12.88 5.83 -7.37
C ARG A 192 12.91 7.22 -6.73
N LYS A 193 12.29 7.38 -5.56
CA LYS A 193 12.33 8.63 -4.80
C LYS A 193 13.75 8.97 -4.36
N ILE A 194 14.51 7.99 -3.88
CA ILE A 194 15.90 8.18 -3.43
C ILE A 194 16.81 8.55 -4.61
N LEU A 195 16.71 7.83 -5.72
CA LEU A 195 17.56 8.06 -6.90
C LEU A 195 17.27 9.41 -7.58
N ARG A 196 16.03 9.90 -7.57
CA ARG A 196 15.73 11.27 -8.02
C ARG A 196 16.45 12.32 -7.18
N LEU A 197 16.56 12.11 -5.87
CA LEU A 197 17.26 13.02 -4.96
C LEU A 197 18.78 12.98 -5.18
N PHE A 198 19.31 11.79 -5.43
CA PHE A 198 20.71 11.60 -5.81
C PHE A 198 21.02 12.36 -7.11
N ALA A 199 20.21 12.17 -8.17
CA ALA A 199 20.42 12.85 -9.46
C ALA A 199 20.39 14.37 -9.34
N GLN A 200 19.50 14.94 -8.53
CA GLN A 200 19.43 16.40 -8.30
C GLN A 200 20.71 16.98 -7.67
N ARG A 201 21.45 16.19 -6.88
CA ARG A 201 22.71 16.62 -6.27
C ARG A 201 23.89 16.55 -7.24
N HIS A 202 23.93 15.54 -8.12
CA HIS A 202 25.07 15.26 -8.98
C HIS A 202 24.98 15.84 -10.40
N VAL A 203 23.80 16.26 -10.85
CA VAL A 203 23.62 16.97 -12.15
C VAL A 203 23.76 18.49 -12.00
N GLY A 204 23.94 18.99 -10.77
CA GLY A 204 24.09 20.41 -10.45
C GLY A 204 25.53 20.95 -10.43
N ASN A 205 26.51 20.18 -10.91
CA ASN A 205 27.92 20.60 -11.07
C ASN A 205 28.35 20.46 -12.53
#